data_AF-A0A6H0SLU7-F1
#
_entry.id   AF-A0A6H0SLU7-F1
#
_cell.length_a   1.000
_cell.length_b   1.000
_cell.length_c   1.000
_cell.angle_alpha   90.00
_cell.angle_beta   90.00
_cell.angle_gamma   90.00
#
_symmetry.space_group_name_H-M   'P 1'
#
loop_
_entity.id
_entity.type
_entity.pdbx_description
1 polymer ?
#
loop_
_entity_poly.entity_id
_entity_poly.type
_entity_poly.pdbx_seq_one_letter_code
_entity_poly.pdbx_strand_id
1 'polypeptide(L)' 'MVCFWCSIILWLAGILTLTMGTLFNINGAMGVNILGLTIVQMIGIGCFAGAAIFGVVVVHKVIAMLIYLVHHQR' A
#
# COMPACT_ATOMS: atom_id res chain seq x y z
N MET A 1 0.78 -16.30 5.65
CA MET A 1 -0.21 -15.27 6.04
C MET A 1 0.45 -13.93 6.36
N VAL A 2 1.68 -13.89 6.89
CA VAL A 2 2.39 -12.63 7.23
C VAL A 2 2.45 -11.60 6.09
N CYS A 3 2.76 -12.03 4.85
CA CYS A 3 2.82 -11.12 3.69
C CYS A 3 1.48 -10.42 3.36
N PHE A 4 0.35 -11.09 3.63
CA PHE A 4 -0.98 -10.52 3.43
C PHE A 4 -1.25 -9.40 4.45
N TRP A 5 -0.91 -9.63 5.72
CA TRP A 5 -0.99 -8.61 6.77
C TRP A 5 -0.05 -7.44 6.50
N CYS A 6 1.17 -7.68 6.03
CA CYS A 6 2.08 -6.62 5.61
C CYS A 6 1.50 -5.77 4.48
N SER A 7 0.85 -6.40 3.49
CA SER A 7 0.17 -5.69 2.39
C SER A 7 -0.92 -4.76 2.90
N ILE A 8 -1.76 -5.23 3.84
CA ILE A 8 -2.86 -4.45 4.42
C ILE A 8 -2.31 -3.26 5.23
N ILE A 9 -1.30 -3.51 6.06
CA ILE A 9 -0.68 -2.45 6.89
C ILE A 9 -0.03 -1.38 6.01
N LEU A 10 0.70 -1.78 4.96
CA LEU A 10 1.31 -0.85 4.00
C LEU A 10 0.25 -0.05 3.23
N TRP A 11 -0.87 -0.68 2.89
CA TRP A 11 -1.98 0.01 2.22
C TRP A 11 -2.66 1.04 3.13
N LEU A 12 -2.93 0.68 4.39
CA LEU A 12 -3.45 1.61 5.40
C LEU A 12 -2.47 2.76 5.70
N ALA A 13 -1.17 2.46 5.78
CA ALA A 13 -0.13 3.47 5.94
C ALA A 13 -0.10 4.45 4.75
N GLY A 14 -0.24 3.95 3.52
CA GLY A 14 -0.35 4.78 2.33
C GLY A 14 -1.56 5.73 2.36
N ILE A 15 -2.73 5.24 2.78
CA ILE A 15 -3.95 6.06 2.93
C ILE A 15 -3.78 7.13 4.00
N LEU A 16 -3.21 6.78 5.16
CA LEU A 16 -2.91 7.74 6.23
C LEU A 16 -1.99 8.86 5.73
N THR A 17 -0.96 8.48 4.97
CA THR A 17 0.03 9.41 4.44
C THR A 17 -0.60 10.37 3.41
N LEU A 18 -1.50 9.86 2.55
CA LEU A 18 -2.28 10.68 1.62
C LEU A 18 -3.22 11.65 2.34
N THR A 19 -3.95 11.17 3.36
CA THR A 19 -4.88 12.01 4.13
C THR A 19 -4.15 13.12 4.88
N MET A 20 -2.98 12.83 5.46
CA MET A 20 -2.14 13.86 6.06
C MET A 20 -1.67 14.86 5.00
N GLY A 21 -1.22 14.38 3.83
CA GLY A 21 -0.82 15.24 2.71
C GLY A 21 -1.93 16.17 2.21
N THR A 22 -3.17 15.69 2.11
CA THR A 22 -4.32 16.53 1.72
C THR A 22 -4.72 17.51 2.82
N LEU A 23 -4.69 17.10 4.10
CA LEU A 23 -4.90 17.98 5.25
C LEU A 23 -3.88 19.12 5.28
N PHE A 24 -2.59 18.84 5.04
CA PHE A 24 -1.55 19.86 4.96
C PHE A 24 -1.75 20.82 3.78
N ASN A 25 -2.24 20.32 2.63
CA ASN A 25 -2.51 21.13 1.45
C ASN A 25 -3.71 22.07 1.68
N ILE A 26 -4.80 21.55 2.26
CA ILE A 26 -6.03 22.31 2.53
C ILE A 26 -5.82 23.36 3.64
N ASN A 27 -5.00 23.07 4.65
CA ASN A 27 -4.63 24.04 5.70
C ASN A 27 -3.55 25.04 5.24
N GLY A 28 -3.08 24.95 3.99
CA GLY A 28 -1.90 25.61 3.43
C GLY A 28 -2.06 27.09 3.05
N ALA A 29 -2.73 27.90 3.87
CA ALA A 29 -2.68 29.36 3.74
C ALA A 29 -1.38 29.99 4.29
N MET A 30 -0.49 29.23 4.94
CA MET A 30 0.71 29.82 5.58
C MET A 30 1.93 28.90 5.54
N GLY A 31 2.77 29.03 4.51
CA GLY A 31 4.21 28.70 4.58
C GLY A 31 4.59 27.28 5.05
N VAL A 32 3.74 26.28 4.88
CA VAL A 32 3.99 24.93 5.41
C VAL A 32 4.93 24.16 4.49
N ASN A 33 6.21 24.18 4.85
CA ASN A 33 7.28 23.22 4.54
C ASN A 33 7.01 22.28 3.34
N ILE A 34 7.15 22.80 2.10
CA ILE A 34 7.02 22.04 0.84
C ILE A 34 7.88 20.76 0.85
N LEU A 35 9.06 20.83 1.47
CA LEU A 35 9.94 19.67 1.67
C LEU A 35 9.25 18.57 2.51
N GLY A 36 8.59 18.94 3.60
CA GLY A 36 7.81 18.01 4.42
C GLY A 36 6.68 17.35 3.64
N LEU A 37 5.97 18.11 2.80
CA LEU A 37 4.90 17.58 1.95
C LEU A 37 5.42 16.59 0.89
N THR A 38 6.55 16.91 0.25
CA THR A 38 7.17 16.02 -0.75
C THR A 38 7.70 14.72 -0.13
N ILE A 39 8.29 14.78 1.06
CA ILE A 39 8.77 13.59 1.78
C ILE A 39 7.59 12.70 2.17
N VAL A 40 6.51 13.28 2.68
CA VAL A 40 5.27 12.56 3.02
C VAL A 40 4.71 11.87 1.76
N GLN A 41 4.64 12.55 0.62
CA GLN A 41 4.19 11.93 -0.62
C GLN A 41 5.11 10.80 -1.11
N MET A 42 6.43 10.96 -1.03
CA MET A 42 7.39 9.90 -1.41
C MET A 42 7.23 8.65 -0.53
N ILE A 43 7.04 8.82 0.78
CA ILE A 43 6.78 7.71 1.71
C ILE A 43 5.45 7.03 1.38
N GLY A 44 4.42 7.81 1.04
CA GLY A 44 3.12 7.28 0.62
C GLY A 44 3.23 6.41 -0.62
N ILE A 45 3.91 6.89 -1.66
CA ILE A 45 4.16 6.13 -2.90
C ILE A 45 4.92 4.83 -2.59
N GLY A 46 5.96 4.89 -1.74
CA GLY A 46 6.70 3.71 -1.30
C GLY A 46 5.83 2.68 -0.59
N CYS A 47 4.91 3.11 0.27
CA CYS A 47 3.95 2.24 0.94
C CYS A 47 2.98 1.58 -0.05
N PHE A 48 2.46 2.33 -1.02
CA PHE A 48 1.58 1.76 -2.05
C PHE A 48 2.31 0.79 -2.98
N ALA A 49 3.53 1.10 -3.39
CA ALA A 49 4.37 0.21 -4.18
C ALA A 49 4.67 -1.10 -3.42
N GLY A 50 5.03 -0.99 -2.13
CA GLY A 50 5.21 -2.14 -1.25
C GLY A 50 3.94 -2.99 -1.13
N ALA A 51 2.80 -2.35 -0.90
CA ALA A 51 1.50 -3.04 -0.83
C ALA A 51 1.17 -3.78 -2.14
N ALA A 52 1.46 -3.18 -3.30
CA ALA A 52 1.24 -3.84 -4.59
C ALA A 52 2.09 -5.10 -4.77
N ILE A 53 3.38 -5.04 -4.41
CA ILE A 53 4.29 -6.20 -4.49
C ILE A 53 3.79 -7.34 -3.60
N PHE A 54 3.44 -7.05 -2.35
CA PHE A 54 2.90 -8.07 -1.45
C PHE A 54 1.54 -8.61 -1.92
N GLY A 55 0.70 -7.76 -2.51
CA GLY A 55 -0.56 -8.16 -3.15
C GLY A 55 -0.34 -9.18 -4.26
N VAL A 56 0.62 -8.95 -5.16
CA VAL A 56 0.97 -9.89 -6.24
C VAL A 56 1.42 -11.24 -5.70
N VAL A 57 2.22 -11.27 -4.64
CA VAL A 57 2.68 -12.51 -3.99
C VAL A 57 1.50 -13.31 -3.41
N VAL A 58 0.54 -12.63 -2.80
CA VAL A 58 -0.69 -13.26 -2.28
C VAL A 58 -1.52 -13.83 -3.43
N VAL A 59 -1.75 -13.06 -4.49
CA VAL A 59 -2.52 -13.49 -5.67
C VAL A 59 -1.87 -14.71 -6.32
N HIS A 60 -0.54 -14.71 -6.47
CA HIS A 60 0.20 -15.85 -7.02
C HIS A 60 -0.01 -17.11 -6.18
N LYS A 61 0.01 -16.99 -4.85
CA LYS A 61 -0.22 -18.13 -3.94
C LYS A 61 -1.66 -18.65 -4.01
N VAL A 62 -2.65 -17.78 -4.18
CA VAL A 62 -4.06 -18.17 -4.36
C VAL A 62 -4.25 -18.91 -5.68
N ILE A 63 -3.68 -18.39 -6.77
CA ILE A 63 -3.75 -19.04 -8.09
C ILE A 63 -3.13 -20.44 -8.04
N ALA A 64 -1.96 -20.59 -7.41
CA ALA A 64 -1.31 -21.89 -7.24
C ALA A 64 -2.19 -22.89 -6.46
N MET A 65 -2.86 -22.44 -5.39
CA MET A 65 -3.82 -23.27 -4.63
C MET A 65 -5.05 -23.64 -5.47
N LEU A 66 -5.55 -22.72 -6.28
CA LEU A 66 -6.73 -22.93 -7.13
C LEU A 66 -6.44 -23.96 -8.24
N ILE A 67 -5.27 -23.87 -8.86
CA ILE A 67 -4.78 -24.86 -9.83
C ILE A 67 -4.60 -26.22 -9.15
N TYR A 68 -4.00 -26.25 -7.95
CA TYR A 68 -3.80 -27.50 -7.20
C TYR A 68 -5.13 -28.20 -6.87
N LEU A 69 -6.13 -27.45 -6.40
CA LEU A 69 -7.46 -27.99 -6.10
C LEU A 69 -8.17 -28.51 -7.35
N VAL A 70 -8.09 -27.79 -8.47
CA VAL A 70 -8.67 -28.24 -9.75
C VAL A 70 -7.99 -29.51 -10.25
N HIS A 71 -6.67 -29.62 -10.11
CA HIS A 71 -5.90 -30.74 -10.65
C HIS A 71 -5.93 -31.99 -9.76
N HIS A 72 -6.15 -31.84 -8.45
CA HIS A 72 -6.30 -32.95 -7.50
C HIS A 72 -7.73 -33.53 -7.49
N GLN A 73 -8.72 -32.80 -8.00
CA GLN A 73 -10.10 -33.27 -8.17
C GLN A 73 -10.32 -34.08 -9.46
N ARG A 74 -9.27 -34.28 -10.27
CA ARG A 74 -9.30 -35.05 -11.53
C ARG A 74 -8.44 -36.29 -11.41
#